data_AF-A0A2D1U4E7-F1
#
_entry.id   AF-A0A2D1U4E7-F1
#
_cell.length_a   1.000
_cell.length_b   1.000
_cell.length_c   1.000
_cell.angle_alpha   90.00
_cell.angle_beta   90.00
_cell.angle_gamma   90.00
#
_symmetry.space_group_name_H-M   'P 1'
#
loop_
_entity.id
_entity.type
_entity.pdbx_description
1 polymer ?
#
loop_
_entity_poly.entity_id
_entity_poly.type
_entity_poly.pdbx_seq_one_letter_code
_entity_poly.pdbx_strand_id
1 'polypeptide(L)'
;MKTLGEKFRILRQKKGVNQKAMADLLEISIPAYSKLETSITDPNFSRINQIAEVHNLTLRELLDVGEEGVNEQTQLIKQLKEKVSELENSVIRLQSKLIDLYDKDEQKK
;
A
#
# COMPACT_ATOMS: atom_id res chain seq x y z
N MET A 1 3.15 3.02 6.69
CA MET A 1 1.80 3.60 6.68
C MET A 1 1.90 5.06 7.02
N LYS A 2 1.52 5.93 6.09
CA LYS A 2 1.49 7.37 6.29
C LYS A 2 0.39 7.75 7.28
N THR A 3 0.66 8.78 8.08
CA THR A 3 -0.34 9.35 9.01
C THR A 3 -1.46 10.04 8.24
N LEU A 4 -2.62 10.25 8.89
CA LEU A 4 -3.71 11.01 8.28
C LEU A 4 -3.29 12.44 7.90
N GLY A 5 -2.49 13.11 8.74
CA GLY A 5 -1.97 14.44 8.45
C GLY A 5 -1.12 14.49 7.17
N GLU A 6 -0.25 13.50 6.96
CA GLU A 6 0.53 13.36 5.73
C GLU A 6 -0.37 13.10 4.52
N LYS A 7 -1.41 12.28 4.66
CA LYS A 7 -2.39 12.01 3.59
C LYS A 7 -3.14 13.28 3.21
N PHE A 8 -3.57 14.08 4.18
CA PHE A 8 -4.22 15.37 3.92
C PHE A 8 -3.29 16.35 3.20
N ARG A 9 -2.01 16.39 3.58
CA ARG A 9 -1.00 17.21 2.89
C ARG A 9 -0.83 16.79 1.44
N ILE A 10 -0.73 15.48 1.18
CA ILE A 10 -0.63 14.94 -0.18
C ILE A 10 -1.86 15.32 -1.00
N LEU A 11 -3.07 15.14 -0.44
CA LEU A 11 -4.32 15.50 -1.10
C LEU A 11 -4.38 16.98 -1.44
N ARG A 12 -4.00 17.86 -0.50
CA ARG A 12 -3.94 19.30 -0.73
C ARG A 12 -2.96 19.66 -1.85
N GLN A 13 -1.77 19.08 -1.83
CA GLN A 13 -0.76 19.30 -2.87
C GLN A 13 -1.24 18.80 -4.24
N LYS A 14 -1.89 17.62 -4.31
CA LYS A 14 -2.52 17.10 -5.54
C LYS A 14 -3.60 18.06 -6.08
N LYS A 15 -4.34 18.74 -5.20
CA LYS A 15 -5.34 19.77 -5.58
C LYS A 15 -4.72 21.13 -5.95
N GLY A 16 -3.43 21.35 -5.69
CA GLY A 16 -2.72 22.58 -6.04
C GLY A 16 -3.06 23.80 -5.19
N VAL A 17 -3.64 23.61 -4.00
CA VAL A 17 -4.07 24.73 -3.13
C VAL A 17 -3.15 24.93 -1.92
N ASN A 18 -3.08 26.16 -1.42
CA ASN A 18 -2.37 26.46 -0.17
C ASN A 18 -3.22 26.08 1.06
N GLN A 19 -2.61 26.08 2.25
CA GLN A 19 -3.30 25.70 3.49
C GLN A 19 -4.50 26.60 3.81
N LYS A 20 -4.43 27.90 3.45
CA LYS A 20 -5.54 28.84 3.65
C LYS A 20 -6.75 28.45 2.83
N ALA A 21 -6.57 28.28 1.52
CA ALA A 21 -7.64 27.89 0.62
C ALA A 21 -8.26 26.53 0.99
N MET A 22 -7.45 25.58 1.49
CA MET A 22 -7.99 24.31 1.97
C MET A 22 -8.75 24.45 3.30
N ALA A 23 -8.27 25.29 4.21
CA ALA A 23 -8.98 25.59 5.46
C ALA A 23 -10.33 26.26 5.18
N ASP A 24 -10.38 27.18 4.20
CA ASP A 24 -11.61 27.83 3.75
C ASP A 24 -12.61 26.81 3.18
N LEU A 25 -12.15 25.86 2.35
CA LEU A 25 -13.00 24.77 1.80
C LEU A 25 -13.56 23.83 2.88
N LEU A 26 -12.85 23.66 3.98
CA LEU A 26 -13.24 22.80 5.10
C LEU A 26 -13.97 23.58 6.22
N GLU A 27 -14.17 24.88 6.02
CA GLU A 27 -14.79 25.79 6.99
C GLU A 27 -14.09 25.74 8.37
N ILE A 28 -12.76 25.77 8.37
CA ILE A 28 -11.94 25.79 9.59
C ILE A 28 -10.88 26.88 9.53
N SER A 29 -10.28 27.16 10.68
CA SER A 29 -9.17 28.10 10.75
C SER A 29 -7.90 27.49 10.13
N ILE A 30 -7.08 28.34 9.51
CA ILE A 30 -5.77 27.97 8.95
C ILE A 30 -4.89 27.24 9.99
N PRO A 31 -4.80 27.69 11.27
CA PRO A 31 -4.04 26.98 12.29
C PRO A 31 -4.63 25.60 12.59
N ALA A 32 -5.95 25.42 12.56
CA ALA A 32 -6.58 24.12 12.74
C ALA A 32 -6.18 23.16 11.61
N TYR A 33 -6.25 23.59 10.36
CA TYR A 33 -5.82 22.77 9.22
C TYR A 33 -4.32 22.44 9.29
N SER A 34 -3.48 23.41 9.67
CA SER A 34 -2.04 23.17 9.86
C SER A 34 -1.76 22.12 10.94
N LYS A 35 -2.51 22.13 12.06
CA LYS A 35 -2.42 21.11 13.11
C LYS A 35 -2.85 19.72 12.63
N LEU A 36 -3.83 19.64 11.74
CA LEU A 36 -4.23 18.39 11.11
C LEU A 36 -3.10 17.84 10.22
N GLU A 37 -2.49 18.66 9.35
CA GLU A 37 -1.39 18.22 8.48
C GLU A 37 -0.12 17.82 9.24
N THR A 38 0.10 18.42 10.41
CA THR A 38 1.27 18.13 11.27
C THR A 38 0.99 17.01 12.28
N SER A 39 -0.20 16.41 12.25
CA SER A 39 -0.63 15.36 13.18
C SER A 39 -0.54 15.77 14.66
N ILE A 40 -0.62 17.07 14.95
CA ILE A 40 -0.71 17.61 16.32
C ILE A 40 -2.12 17.38 16.87
N THR A 41 -3.12 17.41 15.99
CA THR A 41 -4.52 17.15 16.35
C THR A 41 -5.05 16.03 15.49
N ASP A 42 -5.59 15.00 16.15
CA ASP A 42 -6.25 13.91 15.45
C ASP A 42 -7.59 14.36 14.87
N PRO A 43 -7.84 14.15 13.57
CA PRO A 43 -9.14 14.43 12.98
C PRO A 43 -10.18 13.44 13.52
N ASN A 44 -11.36 13.95 13.88
CA ASN A 44 -12.50 13.09 14.15
C ASN A 44 -13.06 12.51 12.84
N PHE A 45 -13.90 11.47 12.95
CA PHE A 45 -14.49 10.78 11.79
C PHE A 45 -15.25 11.73 10.85
N SER A 46 -16.00 12.68 11.39
CA SER A 46 -16.74 13.69 10.61
C SER A 46 -15.79 14.52 9.74
N ARG A 47 -14.65 14.94 10.29
CA ARG A 47 -13.63 15.70 9.56
C ARG A 47 -12.97 14.88 8.46
N ILE A 48 -12.71 13.61 8.73
CA ILE A 48 -12.14 12.70 7.72
C ILE A 48 -13.11 12.57 6.53
N ASN A 49 -14.40 12.39 6.78
CA ASN A 49 -15.41 12.32 5.72
C ASN A 49 -15.51 13.62 4.92
N GLN A 50 -15.52 14.77 5.58
CA GLN A 50 -15.58 16.05 4.89
C GLN A 50 -14.35 16.24 3.97
N ILE A 51 -13.16 15.84 4.42
CA ILE A 51 -11.96 15.88 3.57
C ILE A 51 -12.11 14.91 2.39
N ALA A 52 -12.64 13.71 2.61
CA ALA A 52 -12.90 12.76 1.54
C ALA A 52 -13.86 13.35 0.48
N GLU A 53 -14.96 13.98 0.91
CA GLU A 53 -15.94 14.66 0.06
C GLU A 53 -15.31 15.81 -0.75
N VAL A 54 -14.50 16.67 -0.13
CA VAL A 54 -13.80 17.78 -0.80
C VAL A 54 -12.87 17.29 -1.93
N HIS A 55 -12.41 16.05 -1.85
CA HIS A 55 -11.56 15.40 -2.83
C HIS A 55 -12.30 14.40 -3.73
N ASN A 56 -13.62 14.24 -3.58
CA ASN A 56 -14.44 13.23 -4.27
C ASN A 56 -13.88 11.80 -4.12
N LEU A 57 -13.40 11.46 -2.92
CA LEU A 57 -12.86 10.15 -2.59
C LEU A 57 -13.78 9.43 -1.62
N THR A 58 -13.82 8.11 -1.73
CA THR A 58 -14.32 7.25 -0.65
C THR A 58 -13.34 7.23 0.52
N LEU A 59 -13.82 6.86 1.72
CA LEU A 59 -12.95 6.71 2.89
C LEU A 59 -11.81 5.71 2.64
N ARG A 60 -12.09 4.62 1.91
CA ARG A 60 -11.07 3.62 1.54
C ARG A 60 -9.98 4.26 0.69
N GLU A 61 -10.35 4.98 -0.36
CA GLU A 61 -9.38 5.63 -1.25
C GLU A 61 -8.56 6.70 -0.51
N LEU A 62 -9.18 7.46 0.39
CA LEU A 62 -8.45 8.41 1.25
C LEU A 62 -7.40 7.70 2.12
N LEU A 63 -7.73 6.53 2.67
CA LEU A 63 -6.81 5.74 3.48
C LEU A 63 -5.70 5.09 2.65
N ASP A 64 -5.89 4.88 1.35
CA ASP A 64 -4.85 4.34 0.46
C ASP A 64 -3.90 5.44 -0.09
N VAL A 65 -4.20 6.71 0.15
CA VAL A 65 -3.38 7.84 -0.33
C VAL A 65 -1.93 7.70 0.15
N GLY A 66 -1.01 7.68 -0.82
CA GLY A 66 0.42 7.61 -0.54
C GLY A 66 0.92 6.25 -0.05
N GLU A 67 0.08 5.21 -0.09
CA GLU A 67 0.44 3.81 0.10
C GLU A 67 0.60 3.04 -1.23
N GLU A 68 0.44 3.73 -2.38
CA GLU A 68 0.44 3.15 -3.74
C GLU A 68 1.63 2.20 -3.98
N GLY A 69 2.86 2.59 -3.58
CA GLY A 69 4.05 1.76 -3.73
C GLY A 69 4.16 0.58 -2.74
N VAL A 70 3.47 0.62 -1.60
CA VAL A 70 3.50 -0.45 -0.59
C VAL A 70 2.61 -1.62 -1.04
N ASN A 71 1.45 -1.31 -1.63
CA ASN A 71 0.53 -2.32 -2.14
C ASN A 71 1.12 -3.07 -3.34
N GLU A 72 1.75 -2.36 -4.28
CA GLU A 72 2.43 -2.98 -5.43
C GLU A 72 3.59 -3.88 -5.00
N GLN A 73 4.44 -3.41 -4.07
CA GLN A 73 5.54 -4.21 -3.52
C GLN A 73 5.03 -5.46 -2.80
N THR A 74 3.96 -5.34 -2.02
CA THR A 74 3.35 -6.47 -1.31
C THR A 74 2.82 -7.52 -2.30
N GLN A 75 2.17 -7.06 -3.38
CA GLN A 75 1.66 -7.95 -4.42
C GLN A 75 2.79 -8.64 -5.19
N LEU A 76 3.87 -7.92 -5.51
CA LEU A 76 5.05 -8.47 -6.17
C LEU A 76 5.76 -9.51 -5.28
N ILE A 77 5.91 -9.23 -3.98
CA ILE A 77 6.49 -10.18 -3.01
C ILE A 77 5.66 -11.45 -2.95
N LYS A 78 4.32 -11.34 -2.98
CA LYS A 78 3.43 -12.52 -3.00
C LYS A 78 3.68 -13.37 -4.25
N GLN A 79 3.72 -12.74 -5.43
CA GLN A 79 3.97 -13.44 -6.70
C GLN A 79 5.35 -14.11 -6.72
N LEU A 80 6.38 -13.43 -6.20
CA LEU A 80 7.73 -13.99 -6.11
C LEU A 80 7.77 -15.21 -5.18
N LYS A 81 7.08 -15.15 -4.03
CA LYS A 81 6.98 -16.30 -3.11
C LYS A 81 6.30 -17.50 -3.75
N GLU A 82 5.22 -17.29 -4.50
CA GLU A 82 4.53 -18.35 -5.24
C GLU A 82 5.48 -18.99 -6.27
N LYS A 83 6.20 -18.16 -7.04
CA LYS A 83 7.17 -18.64 -8.04
C LYS A 83 8.33 -19.43 -7.43
N VAL A 84 8.82 -19.01 -6.26
CA VAL A 84 9.87 -19.75 -5.52
C VAL A 84 9.36 -21.13 -5.13
N SER A 85 8.14 -21.23 -4.59
CA SER A 85 7.54 -22.51 -4.22
C SER A 85 7.35 -23.45 -5.43
N GLU A 86 6.94 -22.93 -6.57
CA GLU A 86 6.82 -23.72 -7.82
C GLU A 86 8.17 -24.27 -8.29
N LEU A 87 9.23 -23.46 -8.18
CA LEU A 87 10.59 -23.86 -8.53
C LEU A 87 11.11 -24.93 -7.56
N GLU A 88 10.89 -24.76 -6.26
CA GLU A 88 11.26 -25.76 -5.24
C GLU A 88 10.59 -27.11 -5.52
N ASN A 89 9.29 -27.12 -5.82
CA ASN A 89 8.57 -28.35 -6.18
C ASN A 89 9.12 -28.99 -7.47
N SER A 90 9.53 -28.17 -8.44
CA SER A 90 10.13 -28.67 -9.69
C SER A 90 11.50 -29.27 -9.44
N VAL A 91 12.32 -28.67 -8.57
CA VAL A 91 13.62 -29.21 -8.15
C VAL A 91 13.43 -30.56 -7.47
N ILE A 92 12.49 -30.68 -6.53
CA ILE A 92 12.18 -31.94 -5.85
C ILE A 92 11.80 -33.02 -6.87
N ARG A 93 10.91 -32.70 -7.82
CA ARG A 93 10.50 -33.65 -8.87
C ARG A 93 11.66 -34.10 -9.75
N LEU A 94 12.53 -33.16 -10.14
CA LEU A 94 13.70 -33.48 -10.94
C LEU A 94 14.70 -34.34 -10.17
N GLN A 95 14.89 -34.08 -8.88
CA GLN A 95 15.73 -34.90 -8.00
C GLN A 95 15.19 -36.33 -7.88
N SER A 96 13.88 -36.52 -7.67
CA SER A 96 13.27 -37.86 -7.65
C SER A 96 13.48 -38.61 -8.96
N LYS A 97 13.30 -37.93 -10.10
CA LYS A 97 13.52 -38.54 -11.42
C LYS A 97 15.00 -38.90 -11.66
N LEU A 98 15.92 -38.12 -11.11
CA LEU A 98 17.36 -38.41 -11.18
C LEU A 98 17.67 -39.72 -10.43
N ILE A 99 17.15 -39.86 -9.21
CA ILE A 99 17.32 -41.07 -8.38
C ILE A 99 16.79 -42.31 -9.13
N ASP A 100 15.58 -42.24 -9.67
CA ASP A 100 14.98 -43.34 -10.44
C ASP A 100 15.84 -43.78 -11.65
N LEU A 101 16.56 -42.84 -12.27
CA LEU A 101 17.46 -43.14 -13.40
C LEU A 101 18.76 -43.77 -12.93
N TYR A 102 19.35 -43.29 -11.82
CA TYR A 102 20.54 -43.89 -11.22
C TYR A 102 20.28 -45.33 -10.77
N ASP A 103 19.15 -45.59 -10.11
CA ASP A 103 18.77 -46.93 -9.65
C ASP A 103 18.60 -47.91 -10.83
N LYS A 104 18.04 -47.45 -11.95
CA LYS A 104 17.85 -48.27 -13.16
C LYS A 104 19.15 -48.57 -13.89
N ASP A 105 20.11 -47.65 -13.87
CA ASP A 105 21.42 -47.87 -14.50
C ASP A 105 22.31 -48.76 -13.63
N GLU A 106 22.19 -48.73 -12.30
CA GLU A 106 22.85 -49.70 -11.41
C GLU A 106 22.32 -51.12 -11.61
N GLN A 107 21.01 -51.31 -11.79
CA GLN A 107 20.41 -52.63 -12.03
C GLN A 107 20.75 -53.25 -13.39
N LYS A 108 21.30 -52.47 -14.33
CA LYS A 108 21.71 -52.93 -15.66
C LYS A 108 23.18 -53.37 -15.77
N LYS A 109 24.00 -53.12 -14.74
CA LYS A 109 25.39 -53.58 -14.65
C LYS A 109 25.49 -54.93 -13.97
#